data_AF-A0A943F8K2-F1
#
_entry.id   AF-A0A943F8K2-F1
#
_cell.length_a   1.000
_cell.length_b   1.000
_cell.length_c   1.000
_cell.angle_alpha   90.00
_cell.angle_beta   90.00
_cell.angle_gamma   90.00
#
_symmetry.space_group_name_H-M   'P 1'
#
loop_
_entity.id
_entity.type
_entity.pdbx_description
1 polymer ?
#
loop_
_entity_poly.entity_id
_entity_poly.type
_entity_poly.pdbx_seq_one_letter_code
_entity_poly.pdbx_strand_id
1 'polypeptide(L)'
;MDFTTINSLNSYISGLKMQGLWHLRQQNGASHQDEITVDGVTFHRRDETLASIRAKLDAGGSLTEEERAYLRQHDPQAYQELLQEEQEQAAYERALRSCKTKEEADRLQMNRIGQSLSRIQTVEHDPAIPLHAKLKVAMREKRLVDAAADSMREFVASGDYDRLPSEWEEAKKKPDTPVQPPEESRDPQPEEIPEHSGKPEQPKLPEQGTGAAAGSPAQGKAEREQVHSAYRSQSTAAQPAASRHSGMNKRA
;
A
#
# COMPACT_ATOMS: atom_id res chain seq x y z
N MET A 1 0.27 -7.76 9.62
CA MET A 1 -0.06 -6.35 9.33
C MET A 1 1.02 -5.47 9.92
N ASP A 2 1.75 -4.73 9.09
CA ASP A 2 2.74 -3.76 9.56
C ASP A 2 2.04 -2.44 9.95
N PHE A 3 1.28 -2.51 11.05
CA PHE A 3 0.62 -1.38 11.72
C PHE A 3 1.60 -0.22 11.98
N THR A 4 2.88 -0.55 12.15
CA THR A 4 4.00 0.38 12.28
C THR A 4 4.11 1.37 11.11
N THR A 5 3.85 0.93 9.88
CA THR A 5 4.03 1.74 8.67
C THR A 5 2.87 2.70 8.41
N ILE A 6 1.63 2.30 8.71
CA ILE A 6 0.47 3.19 8.61
C ILE A 6 0.52 4.26 9.73
N ASN A 7 0.95 3.87 10.94
CA ASN A 7 1.12 4.83 12.03
C ASN A 7 2.26 5.81 11.81
N SER A 8 3.37 5.38 11.19
CA SER A 8 4.45 6.30 10.83
C SER A 8 3.97 7.31 9.79
N LEU A 9 3.15 6.89 8.82
CA LEU A 9 2.56 7.77 7.83
C LEU A 9 1.55 8.77 8.43
N ASN A 10 0.71 8.33 9.37
CA ASN A 10 -0.17 9.23 10.14
C ASN A 10 0.61 10.26 10.96
N SER A 11 1.72 9.84 11.58
CA SER A 11 2.60 10.72 12.36
C SER A 11 3.28 11.75 11.46
N TYR A 12 3.78 11.33 10.29
CA TYR A 12 4.38 12.20 9.29
C TYR A 12 3.40 13.28 8.81
N ILE A 13 2.18 12.90 8.41
CA ILE A 13 1.14 13.83 7.95
C ILE A 13 0.76 14.81 9.05
N SER A 14 0.64 14.34 10.29
CA SER A 14 0.37 15.20 11.44
C SER A 14 1.48 16.23 11.65
N GLY A 15 2.75 15.82 11.48
CA GLY A 15 3.90 16.71 11.49
C GLY A 15 3.83 17.80 10.41
N LEU A 16 3.53 17.43 9.17
CA LEU A 16 3.36 18.39 8.06
C LEU A 16 2.22 19.38 8.33
N LYS A 17 1.08 18.91 8.85
CA LYS A 17 -0.06 19.77 9.22
C LYS A 17 0.34 20.77 10.30
N MET A 18 1.01 20.31 11.35
CA MET A 18 1.49 21.18 12.43
C MET A 18 2.50 22.22 11.93
N GLN A 19 3.42 21.81 11.06
CA GLN A 19 4.36 22.74 10.43
C GLN A 19 3.60 23.78 9.60
N GLY A 20 2.58 23.40 8.84
CA GLY A 20 1.76 24.32 8.04
C GLY A 20 1.02 25.34 8.91
N LEU A 21 0.38 24.87 9.99
CA LEU A 21 -0.29 25.72 10.96
C LEU A 21 0.67 26.70 11.65
N TRP A 22 1.89 26.26 11.95
CA TRP A 22 2.91 27.13 12.52
C TRP A 22 3.32 28.26 11.57
N HIS A 23 3.56 27.96 10.29
CA HIS A 23 3.85 28.97 9.27
C HIS A 23 2.67 29.94 9.06
N LEU A 24 1.44 29.41 9.06
CA LEU A 24 0.25 30.23 8.92
C LEU A 24 0.06 31.17 10.12
N ARG A 25 0.33 30.71 11.34
CA ARG A 25 0.30 31.54 12.56
C ARG A 25 1.38 32.64 12.53
N GLN A 26 2.56 32.34 11.99
CA GLN A 26 3.64 33.32 11.83
C GLN A 26 3.26 34.43 10.85
N GLN A 27 2.59 34.09 9.76
CA GLN A 27 2.22 35.03 8.69
C GLN A 27 0.93 35.81 9.00
N ASN A 28 -0.07 35.16 9.58
CA ASN A 28 -1.35 35.76 9.93
C ASN A 28 -1.34 36.24 11.39
N GLY A 29 -0.66 37.36 11.65
CA GLY A 29 -1.00 38.20 12.79
C GLY A 29 -2.44 38.72 12.61
N ALA A 30 -3.41 37.99 13.17
CA ALA A 30 -4.84 38.32 13.26
C ALA A 30 -5.39 39.27 12.18
N SER A 31 -5.69 38.78 10.98
CA SER A 31 -6.55 39.54 10.07
C SER A 31 -7.48 38.62 9.28
N HIS A 32 -8.79 38.84 9.48
CA HIS A 32 -9.89 38.32 8.68
C HIS A 32 -10.46 39.52 7.92
N GLN A 33 -10.18 39.62 6.62
CA GLN A 33 -11.05 40.35 5.70
C GLN A 33 -11.65 39.35 4.71
N ASP A 34 -12.92 39.59 4.37
CA ASP A 34 -13.86 38.54 4.03
C ASP A 34 -14.53 38.70 2.67
N GLU A 35 -14.23 39.76 1.92
CA GLU A 35 -15.01 40.04 0.72
C GLU A 35 -14.19 40.80 -0.30
N ILE A 36 -14.14 40.28 -1.53
CA ILE A 36 -13.59 40.96 -2.69
C ILE A 36 -14.65 40.86 -3.79
N THR A 37 -15.13 42.01 -4.23
CA THR A 37 -16.01 42.14 -5.39
C THR A 37 -15.23 42.80 -6.52
N VAL A 38 -15.15 42.13 -7.68
CA VAL A 38 -14.57 42.69 -8.92
C VAL A 38 -15.60 42.47 -10.04
N ASP A 39 -15.92 43.53 -10.78
CA ASP A 39 -16.78 43.51 -11.98
C ASP A 39 -18.13 42.77 -11.83
N GLY A 40 -18.83 42.99 -10.72
CA GLY A 40 -20.18 42.44 -10.50
C GLY A 40 -20.21 40.96 -10.10
N VAL A 41 -19.04 40.34 -9.87
CA VAL A 41 -18.92 39.00 -9.31
C VAL A 41 -18.52 39.11 -7.84
N THR A 42 -19.45 38.74 -6.96
CA THR A 42 -19.24 38.66 -5.51
C THR A 42 -18.61 37.30 -5.18
N PHE A 43 -17.36 37.29 -4.73
CA PHE A 43 -16.72 36.07 -4.23
C PHE A 43 -17.09 35.89 -2.75
N HIS A 44 -17.99 34.95 -2.44
CA HIS A 44 -18.27 34.56 -1.06
C HIS A 44 -17.07 33.80 -0.47
N ARG A 45 -16.62 34.28 0.69
CA ARG A 45 -15.63 33.61 1.51
C ARG A 45 -16.13 32.25 1.98
N ARG A 46 -15.40 31.20 1.57
CA ARG A 46 -15.71 29.77 1.74
C ARG A 46 -17.03 29.37 1.09
N ASP A 47 -16.94 28.86 -0.13
CA ASP A 47 -17.94 27.94 -0.66
C ASP A 47 -18.09 26.76 0.32
N GLU A 48 -19.11 26.83 1.19
CA GLU A 48 -19.34 25.87 2.27
C GLU A 48 -19.60 24.47 1.71
N THR A 49 -20.18 24.39 0.51
CA THR A 49 -20.44 23.13 -0.17
C THR A 49 -19.15 22.50 -0.67
N LEU A 50 -18.27 23.28 -1.32
CA LEU A 50 -16.96 22.80 -1.71
C LEU A 50 -16.09 22.45 -0.48
N ALA A 51 -16.21 23.20 0.60
CA ALA A 51 -15.53 22.91 1.86
C ALA A 51 -16.00 21.60 2.49
N SER A 52 -17.32 21.33 2.49
CA SER A 52 -17.87 20.07 3.00
C SER A 52 -17.44 18.88 2.13
N ILE A 53 -17.45 19.04 0.80
CA ILE A 53 -16.97 18.04 -0.16
C ILE A 53 -15.49 17.72 0.10
N ARG A 54 -14.64 18.75 0.27
CA ARG A 54 -13.21 18.57 0.58
C ARG A 54 -13.01 17.88 1.92
N ALA A 55 -13.75 18.28 2.95
CA ALA A 55 -13.68 17.63 4.26
C ALA A 55 -14.07 16.14 4.18
N LYS A 56 -15.06 15.80 3.35
CA LYS A 56 -15.49 14.42 3.11
C LYS A 56 -14.42 13.60 2.37
N LEU A 57 -13.80 14.17 1.34
CA LEU A 57 -12.66 13.55 0.64
C LEU A 57 -11.47 13.34 1.57
N ASP A 58 -11.15 14.32 2.42
CA ASP A 58 -10.06 14.21 3.39
C ASP A 58 -10.32 13.17 4.49
N ALA A 59 -11.59 12.96 4.83
CA ALA A 59 -12.03 11.87 5.70
C ALA A 59 -12.05 10.49 5.01
N GLY A 60 -11.86 10.43 3.68
CA GLY A 60 -11.95 9.20 2.89
C GLY A 60 -13.39 8.73 2.61
N GLY A 61 -14.37 9.63 2.75
CA GLY A 61 -15.77 9.33 2.48
C GLY A 61 -16.13 9.40 1.00
N SER A 62 -17.10 8.59 0.58
CA SER A 62 -17.62 8.58 -0.80
C SER A 62 -18.49 9.79 -1.09
N LEU A 63 -18.30 10.41 -2.25
CA LEU A 63 -19.14 11.53 -2.71
C LEU A 63 -20.46 11.05 -3.34
N THR A 64 -21.54 11.78 -3.08
CA THR A 64 -22.82 11.60 -3.79
C THR A 64 -22.71 12.08 -5.23
N GLU A 65 -23.65 11.71 -6.10
CA GLU A 65 -23.64 12.14 -7.50
C GLU A 65 -23.72 13.66 -7.64
N GLU A 66 -24.52 14.32 -6.79
CA GLU A 66 -24.62 15.77 -6.71
C GLU A 66 -23.30 16.42 -6.27
N GLU A 67 -22.66 15.89 -5.21
CA GLU A 67 -21.36 16.36 -4.73
C GLU A 67 -20.27 16.18 -5.80
N ARG A 68 -20.29 15.08 -6.55
CA ARG A 68 -19.37 14.83 -7.68
C ARG A 68 -19.61 15.81 -8.82
N ALA A 69 -20.87 16.07 -9.17
CA ALA A 69 -21.23 17.03 -10.22
C ALA A 69 -20.83 18.47 -9.83
N TYR A 70 -20.97 18.81 -8.55
CA TYR A 70 -20.53 20.08 -7.98
C TYR A 70 -19.00 20.20 -8.03
N LEU A 71 -18.29 19.18 -7.53
CA LEU A 71 -16.82 19.14 -7.57
C LEU A 71 -16.29 19.27 -9.00
N ARG A 72 -16.91 18.61 -9.98
CA ARG A 72 -16.52 18.71 -11.39
C ARG A 72 -16.63 20.13 -11.95
N GLN A 73 -17.63 20.90 -11.51
CA GLN A 73 -17.87 22.26 -11.99
C GLN A 73 -16.98 23.29 -11.29
N HIS A 74 -16.77 23.13 -9.98
CA HIS A 74 -16.09 24.11 -9.14
C HIS A 74 -14.58 23.83 -8.95
N ASP A 75 -14.16 22.57 -9.04
CA ASP A 75 -12.76 22.14 -8.91
C ASP A 75 -12.48 20.91 -9.82
N PRO A 76 -12.35 21.11 -11.15
CA PRO A 76 -12.18 20.01 -12.10
C PRO A 76 -10.87 19.24 -11.88
N GLN A 77 -9.84 19.86 -11.30
CA GLN A 77 -8.60 19.15 -10.95
C GLN A 77 -8.83 18.17 -9.80
N ALA A 78 -9.50 18.58 -8.72
CA ALA A 78 -9.84 17.68 -7.62
C ALA A 78 -10.76 16.53 -8.08
N TYR A 79 -11.68 16.80 -9.00
CA TYR A 79 -12.50 15.75 -9.60
C TYR A 79 -11.67 14.74 -10.42
N GLN A 80 -10.69 15.21 -11.19
CA GLN A 80 -9.79 14.34 -11.95
C GLN A 80 -8.90 13.49 -11.04
N GLU A 81 -8.42 14.05 -9.93
CA GLU A 81 -7.65 13.33 -8.91
C GLU A 81 -8.50 12.23 -8.25
N LEU A 82 -9.75 12.53 -7.90
CA LEU A 82 -10.70 11.54 -7.37
C LEU A 82 -10.88 10.36 -8.33
N LEU A 83 -11.08 10.61 -9.62
CA LEU A 83 -11.21 9.55 -10.62
C LEU A 83 -9.95 8.67 -10.73
N GLN A 84 -8.77 9.27 -10.62
CA GLN A 84 -7.51 8.53 -10.63
C GLN A 84 -7.37 7.66 -9.36
N GLU A 85 -7.75 8.20 -8.19
CA GLU A 85 -7.75 7.44 -6.93
C GLU A 85 -8.72 6.25 -7.01
N GLU A 86 -9.94 6.45 -7.50
CA GLU A 86 -10.93 5.38 -7.72
C GLU A 86 -10.41 4.31 -8.72
N GLN A 87 -9.76 4.74 -9.81
CA GLN A 87 -9.18 3.81 -10.78
C GLN A 87 -8.03 2.99 -10.19
N GLU A 88 -7.12 3.61 -9.43
CA GLU A 88 -6.03 2.92 -8.73
C GLU A 88 -6.59 1.92 -7.71
N GLN A 89 -7.62 2.30 -6.97
CA GLN A 89 -8.28 1.43 -6.01
C GLN A 89 -8.95 0.24 -6.69
N ALA A 90 -9.70 0.47 -7.77
CA ALA A 90 -10.32 -0.60 -8.55
C ALA A 90 -9.29 -1.52 -9.22
N ALA A 91 -8.10 -1.01 -9.56
CA ALA A 91 -7.00 -1.84 -10.03
C ALA A 91 -6.43 -2.72 -8.91
N TYR A 92 -6.26 -2.17 -7.71
CA TYR A 92 -5.82 -2.92 -6.54
C TYR A 92 -6.80 -4.03 -6.17
N GLU A 93 -8.11 -3.75 -6.12
CA GLU A 93 -9.14 -4.76 -5.81
C GLU A 93 -9.18 -5.89 -6.85
N ARG A 94 -9.02 -5.56 -8.14
CA ARG A 94 -8.93 -6.57 -9.20
C ARG A 94 -7.68 -7.43 -9.03
N ALA A 95 -6.54 -6.84 -8.69
CA ALA A 95 -5.32 -7.58 -8.40
C ALA A 95 -5.51 -8.49 -7.17
N LEU A 96 -6.15 -8.00 -6.11
CA LEU A 96 -6.42 -8.73 -4.89
C LEU A 96 -7.29 -9.97 -5.14
N ARG A 97 -8.35 -9.83 -5.94
CA ARG A 97 -9.21 -10.96 -6.36
C ARG A 97 -8.49 -11.97 -7.26
N SER A 98 -7.39 -11.57 -7.91
CA SER A 98 -6.59 -12.43 -8.78
C SER A 98 -5.45 -13.16 -8.07
N CYS A 99 -5.17 -12.81 -6.81
CA CYS A 99 -4.16 -13.47 -5.99
C CYS A 99 -4.50 -14.95 -5.81
N LYS A 100 -3.50 -15.81 -6.02
CA LYS A 100 -3.65 -17.27 -5.95
C LYS A 100 -3.21 -17.81 -4.59
N THR A 101 -2.27 -17.12 -3.96
CA THR A 101 -1.71 -17.52 -2.66
C THR A 101 -1.91 -16.43 -1.63
N LYS A 102 -1.90 -16.83 -0.36
CA LYS A 102 -1.90 -15.90 0.78
C LYS A 102 -0.72 -14.94 0.70
N GLU A 103 0.45 -15.47 0.35
CA GLU A 103 1.68 -14.70 0.22
C GLU A 103 1.63 -13.70 -0.93
N GLU A 104 0.95 -14.00 -2.04
CA GLU A 104 0.71 -13.02 -3.12
C GLU A 104 -0.16 -11.86 -2.66
N ALA A 105 -1.23 -12.13 -1.89
CA ALA A 105 -2.11 -11.10 -1.35
C ALA A 105 -1.37 -10.20 -0.35
N ASP A 106 -0.59 -10.80 0.57
CA ASP A 106 0.25 -10.05 1.52
C ASP A 106 1.30 -9.19 0.79
N ARG A 107 1.98 -9.76 -0.22
CA ARG A 107 2.94 -9.01 -1.05
C ARG A 107 2.26 -7.88 -1.80
N LEU A 108 1.05 -8.07 -2.32
CA LEU A 108 0.31 -7.01 -3.03
C LEU A 108 0.06 -5.82 -2.10
N GLN A 109 -0.36 -6.08 -0.86
CA GLN A 109 -0.56 -5.02 0.14
C GLN A 109 0.75 -4.31 0.49
N MET A 110 1.84 -5.06 0.70
CA MET A 110 3.16 -4.47 1.00
C MET A 110 3.69 -3.64 -0.16
N ASN A 111 3.50 -4.10 -1.41
CA ASN A 111 3.87 -3.33 -2.60
C ASN A 111 3.10 -2.01 -2.68
N ARG A 112 1.81 -1.99 -2.34
CA ARG A 112 1.02 -0.75 -2.30
C ARG A 112 1.57 0.24 -1.29
N ILE A 113 1.90 -0.22 -0.09
CA ILE A 113 2.52 0.62 0.95
C ILE A 113 3.89 1.13 0.48
N GLY A 114 4.74 0.25 -0.05
CA GLY A 114 6.06 0.62 -0.55
C GLY A 114 6.02 1.66 -1.69
N GLN A 115 5.10 1.51 -2.64
CA GLN A 115 4.89 2.50 -3.71
C GLN A 115 4.46 3.85 -3.15
N SER A 116 3.53 3.84 -2.19
CA SER A 116 3.01 5.06 -1.56
C SER A 116 4.11 5.81 -0.79
N LEU A 117 4.93 5.08 -0.03
CA LEU A 117 6.09 5.65 0.67
C LEU A 117 7.13 6.21 -0.30
N SER A 118 7.42 5.48 -1.39
CA SER A 118 8.36 5.95 -2.40
C SER A 118 7.90 7.28 -3.01
N ARG A 119 6.61 7.40 -3.35
CA ARG A 119 6.02 8.66 -3.86
C ARG A 119 6.15 9.80 -2.85
N ILE A 120 5.89 9.56 -1.57
CA ILE A 120 6.08 10.57 -0.52
C ILE A 120 7.55 11.00 -0.42
N GLN A 121 8.48 10.04 -0.42
CA GLN A 121 9.91 10.32 -0.32
C GLN A 121 10.44 11.17 -1.48
N THR A 122 9.87 11.02 -2.69
CA THR A 122 10.27 11.86 -3.84
C THR A 122 10.01 13.35 -3.61
N VAL A 123 8.99 13.69 -2.82
CA VAL A 123 8.63 15.09 -2.55
C VAL A 123 9.11 15.58 -1.19
N GLU A 124 9.37 14.67 -0.25
CA GLU A 124 9.75 14.99 1.12
C GLU A 124 11.07 15.78 1.18
N HIS A 125 12.09 15.30 0.48
CA HIS A 125 13.44 15.86 0.53
C HIS A 125 13.69 17.00 -0.47
N ASP A 126 12.75 17.25 -1.39
CA ASP A 126 12.88 18.32 -2.38
C ASP A 126 12.58 19.69 -1.73
N PRO A 127 13.56 20.61 -1.63
CA PRO A 127 13.33 21.95 -1.07
C PRO A 127 12.53 22.87 -2.00
N ALA A 128 12.45 22.57 -3.31
CA ALA A 128 11.70 23.37 -4.28
C ALA A 128 10.18 23.14 -4.17
N ILE A 129 9.77 22.00 -3.61
CA ILE A 129 8.36 21.69 -3.41
C ILE A 129 7.86 22.36 -2.12
N PRO A 130 6.84 23.22 -2.18
CA PRO A 130 6.31 23.88 -1.00
C PRO A 130 5.57 22.90 -0.08
N LEU A 131 5.50 23.23 1.21
CA LEU A 131 4.92 22.37 2.25
C LEU A 131 3.48 21.90 1.94
N HIS A 132 2.63 22.77 1.38
CA HIS A 132 1.25 22.42 1.05
C HIS A 132 1.18 21.34 -0.05
N ALA A 133 2.10 21.36 -1.02
CA ALA A 133 2.17 20.36 -2.08
C ALA A 133 2.65 19.01 -1.51
N LYS A 134 3.64 19.03 -0.60
CA LYS A 134 4.07 17.81 0.12
C LYS A 134 2.92 17.20 0.93
N LEU A 135 2.18 18.03 1.65
CA LEU A 135 1.02 17.59 2.41
C LEU A 135 -0.07 16.99 1.50
N LYS A 136 -0.35 17.61 0.35
CA LYS A 136 -1.31 17.10 -0.63
C LYS A 136 -0.93 15.70 -1.11
N VAL A 137 0.33 15.49 -1.49
CA VAL A 137 0.85 14.17 -1.90
C VAL A 137 0.73 13.16 -0.76
N ALA A 138 1.18 13.52 0.45
CA ALA A 138 1.13 12.62 1.60
C ALA A 138 -0.31 12.22 1.96
N MET A 139 -1.26 13.16 1.92
CA MET A 139 -2.67 12.88 2.18
C MET A 139 -3.28 11.97 1.11
N ARG A 140 -2.96 12.17 -0.17
CA ARG A 140 -3.39 11.28 -1.26
C ARG A 140 -2.88 9.86 -1.03
N GLU A 141 -1.57 9.70 -0.84
CA GLU A 141 -0.98 8.38 -0.65
C GLU A 141 -1.50 7.70 0.63
N LYS A 142 -1.84 8.46 1.68
CA LYS A 142 -2.57 7.94 2.84
C LYS A 142 -3.90 7.30 2.45
N ARG A 143 -4.76 8.04 1.74
CA ARG A 143 -6.10 7.54 1.36
C ARG A 143 -5.99 6.26 0.56
N LEU A 144 -5.02 6.21 -0.36
CA LEU A 144 -4.72 5.05 -1.18
C LEU A 144 -4.26 3.82 -0.39
N VAL A 145 -3.50 4.02 0.69
CA VAL A 145 -3.08 2.94 1.60
C VAL A 145 -4.23 2.49 2.49
N ASP A 146 -5.00 3.42 3.04
CA ASP A 146 -6.14 3.12 3.90
C ASP A 146 -7.21 2.33 3.13
N ALA A 147 -7.57 2.79 1.91
CA ALA A 147 -8.53 2.09 1.06
C ALA A 147 -8.04 0.68 0.66
N ALA A 148 -6.74 0.52 0.37
CA ALA A 148 -6.15 -0.80 0.10
C ALA A 148 -6.19 -1.72 1.34
N ALA A 149 -5.98 -1.15 2.54
CA ALA A 149 -6.10 -1.88 3.79
C ALA A 149 -7.56 -2.29 4.07
N ASP A 150 -8.53 -1.44 3.76
CA ASP A 150 -9.95 -1.77 3.87
C ASP A 150 -10.35 -2.89 2.91
N SER A 151 -9.97 -2.82 1.64
CA SER A 151 -10.22 -3.93 0.70
C SER A 151 -9.55 -5.23 1.13
N MET A 152 -8.35 -5.18 1.72
CA MET A 152 -7.72 -6.38 2.28
C MET A 152 -8.51 -6.92 3.48
N ARG A 153 -8.98 -6.06 4.38
CA ARG A 153 -9.81 -6.47 5.53
C ARG A 153 -11.09 -7.14 5.05
N GLU A 154 -11.76 -6.58 4.04
CA GLU A 154 -12.95 -7.16 3.43
C GLU A 154 -12.66 -8.50 2.75
N PHE A 155 -11.54 -8.60 2.02
CA PHE A 155 -11.10 -9.85 1.39
C PHE A 155 -10.86 -10.95 2.42
N VAL A 156 -10.26 -10.62 3.57
CA VAL A 156 -10.09 -11.58 4.66
C VAL A 156 -11.42 -11.91 5.32
N ALA A 157 -12.27 -10.92 5.59
CA ALA A 157 -13.58 -11.12 6.22
C ALA A 157 -14.54 -11.96 5.36
N SER A 158 -14.40 -11.90 4.03
CA SER A 158 -15.17 -12.74 3.09
C SER A 158 -14.83 -14.23 3.18
N GLY A 159 -13.67 -14.57 3.77
CA GLY A 159 -13.11 -15.92 3.81
C GLY A 159 -12.39 -16.34 2.53
N ASP A 160 -12.37 -15.51 1.49
CA ASP A 160 -11.63 -15.78 0.24
C ASP A 160 -10.13 -15.90 0.51
N TYR A 161 -9.57 -15.05 1.37
CA TYR A 161 -8.17 -15.14 1.82
C TYR A 161 -7.85 -16.50 2.45
N ASP A 162 -8.72 -17.02 3.32
CA ASP A 162 -8.48 -18.28 4.03
C ASP A 162 -8.49 -19.49 3.10
N ARG A 163 -9.25 -19.41 2.00
CA ARG A 163 -9.34 -20.43 0.95
C ARG A 163 -8.10 -20.47 0.05
N LEU A 164 -7.31 -19.39 0.01
CA LEU A 164 -6.07 -19.38 -0.77
C LEU A 164 -5.07 -20.41 -0.19
N PRO A 165 -4.48 -21.27 -1.02
CA PRO A 165 -3.37 -22.10 -0.61
C PRO A 165 -2.15 -21.25 -0.22
N SER A 166 -1.22 -21.86 0.49
CA SER A 166 0.10 -21.24 0.68
C SER A 166 0.97 -21.48 -0.56
N GLU A 167 1.91 -20.57 -0.84
CA GLU A 167 2.81 -20.60 -2.01
C GLU A 167 3.51 -21.96 -2.19
N TRP A 168 3.90 -22.62 -1.09
CA TRP A 168 4.53 -23.95 -1.14
C TRP A 168 3.55 -25.08 -1.53
N GLU A 169 2.25 -24.92 -1.28
CA GLU A 169 1.21 -25.89 -1.68
C GLU A 169 0.88 -25.74 -3.16
N GLU A 170 0.84 -24.51 -3.67
CA GLU A 170 0.70 -24.26 -5.10
C GLU A 170 1.91 -24.72 -5.91
N ALA A 171 3.12 -24.48 -5.38
CA ALA A 171 4.35 -24.94 -6.03
C ALA A 171 4.39 -26.47 -6.17
N LYS A 172 3.87 -27.22 -5.18
CA LYS A 172 3.74 -28.69 -5.25
C LYS A 172 2.67 -29.15 -6.24
N LYS A 173 1.62 -28.36 -6.47
CA LYS A 173 0.57 -28.64 -7.46
C LYS A 173 0.98 -28.34 -8.90
N LYS A 174 2.07 -27.61 -9.10
CA LYS A 174 2.72 -27.40 -10.40
C LYS A 174 3.98 -28.29 -10.50
N PRO A 175 3.88 -29.64 -10.54
CA PRO A 175 5.04 -30.45 -10.86
C PRO A 175 5.36 -30.26 -12.35
N ASP A 176 6.63 -29.99 -12.66
CA ASP A 176 7.27 -30.10 -13.97
C ASP A 176 6.48 -29.61 -15.19
N THR A 177 6.75 -28.36 -15.62
CA THR A 177 6.85 -28.17 -17.08
C THR A 177 8.23 -28.70 -17.45
N PRO A 178 8.35 -29.79 -18.24
CA PRO A 178 9.66 -30.28 -18.65
C PRO A 178 10.35 -29.17 -19.43
N VAL A 179 11.46 -28.66 -18.90
CA VAL A 179 12.47 -27.99 -19.71
C VAL A 179 12.90 -29.04 -20.73
N GLN A 180 12.51 -28.84 -21.99
CA GLN A 180 13.04 -29.66 -23.08
C GLN A 180 14.58 -29.55 -23.02
N PRO A 181 15.31 -30.65 -22.85
CA PRO A 181 16.76 -30.60 -22.98
C PRO A 181 17.09 -30.13 -24.41
N PRO A 182 18.10 -29.27 -24.62
CA PRO A 182 18.59 -29.00 -25.96
C PRO A 182 18.95 -30.34 -26.61
N GLU A 183 18.33 -30.68 -27.74
CA GLU A 183 18.68 -31.87 -28.49
C GLU A 183 20.15 -31.81 -28.91
N GLU A 184 20.94 -32.64 -28.25
CA GLU A 184 22.31 -33.00 -28.59
C GLU A 184 22.29 -33.74 -29.93
N SER A 185 22.46 -32.98 -31.02
CA SER A 185 22.65 -33.52 -32.35
C SER A 185 24.09 -34.03 -32.49
N ARG A 186 24.18 -35.35 -32.64
CA ARG A 186 25.37 -36.19 -32.77
C ARG A 186 26.27 -35.77 -33.95
N ASP A 187 27.58 -35.73 -33.71
CA ASP A 187 28.64 -35.69 -34.72
C ASP A 187 28.60 -36.89 -35.69
N PRO A 188 29.18 -36.72 -36.91
CA PRO A 188 30.23 -37.65 -37.32
C PRO A 188 31.57 -36.96 -37.71
N GLN A 189 32.66 -37.54 -37.21
CA GLN A 189 34.11 -37.32 -37.46
C GLN A 189 34.53 -37.53 -38.95
N PRO A 190 35.84 -37.47 -39.34
CA PRO A 190 36.90 -36.45 -39.14
C PRO A 190 37.72 -36.16 -40.42
N GLU A 191 38.20 -34.93 -40.68
CA GLU A 191 39.29 -34.72 -41.67
C GLU A 191 40.36 -33.71 -41.18
N GLU A 192 41.55 -34.29 -41.01
CA GLU A 192 42.93 -33.80 -41.17
C GLU A 192 43.39 -32.42 -40.67
N ILE A 193 44.36 -32.48 -39.74
CA ILE A 193 45.21 -31.42 -39.19
C ILE A 193 46.24 -30.98 -40.27
N PRO A 194 46.80 -29.75 -40.22
CA PRO A 194 48.03 -29.62 -39.43
C PRO A 194 48.20 -28.30 -38.64
N GLU A 195 48.65 -28.49 -37.41
CA GLU A 195 49.66 -27.75 -36.64
C GLU A 195 49.80 -26.23 -36.84
N HIS A 196 49.60 -25.47 -35.75
CA HIS A 196 50.70 -24.67 -35.22
C HIS A 196 50.56 -24.40 -33.71
N SER A 197 51.71 -24.60 -33.07
CA SER A 197 52.03 -24.66 -31.65
C SER A 197 51.81 -23.36 -30.85
N GLY A 198 51.47 -23.51 -29.56
CA GLY A 198 51.71 -22.45 -28.56
C GLY A 198 50.88 -22.57 -27.27
N LYS A 199 51.45 -23.18 -26.23
CA LYS A 199 51.15 -22.95 -24.80
C LYS A 199 52.47 -22.56 -24.14
N PRO A 200 52.54 -22.05 -22.89
CA PRO A 200 51.48 -21.53 -21.99
C PRO A 200 51.87 -20.21 -21.29
N GLU A 201 50.93 -19.51 -20.63
CA GLU A 201 51.25 -18.81 -19.36
C GLU A 201 50.00 -18.42 -18.55
N GLN A 202 49.93 -18.89 -17.30
CA GLN A 202 49.19 -18.23 -16.20
C GLN A 202 50.21 -17.37 -15.42
N PRO A 203 49.80 -16.33 -14.69
CA PRO A 203 49.57 -16.57 -13.25
C PRO A 203 48.47 -15.71 -12.55
N LYS A 204 47.78 -16.40 -11.61
CA LYS A 204 47.45 -16.02 -10.21
C LYS A 204 46.49 -14.87 -9.87
N LEU A 205 45.37 -15.30 -9.26
CA LEU A 205 44.63 -14.65 -8.15
C LEU A 205 45.54 -14.33 -6.94
N PRO A 206 45.02 -13.51 -6.00
CA PRO A 206 44.76 -14.11 -4.69
C PRO A 206 43.33 -13.87 -4.17
N GLU A 207 42.82 -14.93 -3.54
CA GLU A 207 41.64 -14.98 -2.68
C GLU A 207 41.82 -14.26 -1.34
N GLN A 208 40.69 -13.87 -0.73
CA GLN A 208 40.25 -14.17 0.66
C GLN A 208 39.04 -13.28 1.01
N GLY A 209 37.93 -13.70 1.62
CA GLY A 209 37.48 -14.99 2.12
C GLY A 209 36.10 -14.82 2.81
N THR A 210 35.21 -15.78 2.56
CA THR A 210 34.18 -16.46 3.42
C THR A 210 33.60 -15.75 4.67
N GLY A 211 32.31 -15.90 5.02
CA GLY A 211 31.39 -16.95 4.60
C GLY A 211 29.94 -16.81 5.10
N ALA A 212 29.11 -17.70 4.56
CA ALA A 212 27.72 -17.91 4.89
C ALA A 212 27.56 -18.79 6.12
N ALA A 213 26.60 -18.44 7.00
CA ALA A 213 26.07 -19.35 8.01
C ALA A 213 24.63 -19.72 7.62
N ALA A 214 24.44 -21.00 7.34
CA ALA A 214 23.14 -21.62 7.10
C ALA A 214 22.33 -21.70 8.41
N GLY A 215 21.11 -21.15 8.41
CA GLY A 215 20.15 -21.27 9.50
C GLY A 215 19.27 -22.52 9.32
N SER A 216 19.18 -23.34 10.37
CA SER A 216 18.43 -24.60 10.40
C SER A 216 16.90 -24.45 10.24
N PRO A 217 16.18 -25.47 9.73
CA PRO A 217 14.75 -25.40 9.37
C PRO A 217 13.76 -25.35 10.55
N ALA A 218 14.25 -25.31 11.79
CA ALA A 218 13.42 -25.40 13.00
C ALA A 218 12.93 -24.03 13.51
N GLN A 219 13.63 -22.94 13.20
CA GLN A 219 13.30 -21.60 13.71
C GLN A 219 12.13 -20.94 12.97
N GLY A 220 11.94 -21.23 11.68
CA GLY A 220 10.84 -20.67 10.88
C GLY A 220 9.43 -21.15 11.28
N LYS A 221 9.32 -22.24 12.05
CA LYS A 221 8.02 -22.76 12.52
C LYS A 221 7.51 -22.03 13.76
N ALA A 222 8.41 -21.73 14.70
CA ALA A 222 8.07 -21.08 15.96
C ALA A 222 7.69 -19.60 15.77
N GLU A 223 8.34 -18.91 14.83
CA GLU A 223 8.00 -17.53 14.48
C GLU A 223 6.66 -17.45 13.74
N ARG A 224 6.38 -18.42 12.85
CA ARG A 224 5.11 -18.54 12.11
C ARG A 224 3.90 -18.76 13.03
N GLU A 225 4.04 -19.54 14.08
CA GLU A 225 2.94 -19.85 15.01
C GLU A 225 2.60 -18.67 15.93
N GLN A 226 3.58 -17.83 16.28
CA GLN A 226 3.35 -16.58 17.01
C GLN A 226 2.59 -15.54 16.17
N VAL A 227 2.91 -15.41 14.88
CA VAL A 227 2.24 -14.46 13.97
C VAL A 227 0.77 -14.84 13.74
N HIS A 228 0.45 -16.13 13.59
CA HIS A 228 -0.95 -16.59 13.46
C HIS A 228 -1.75 -16.50 14.78
N SER A 229 -1.10 -16.69 15.94
CA SER A 229 -1.74 -16.56 17.26
C SER A 229 -2.18 -15.12 17.56
N ALA A 230 -1.37 -14.13 17.16
CA ALA A 230 -1.69 -12.71 17.31
C ALA A 230 -2.91 -12.27 16.49
N TYR A 231 -3.22 -12.97 15.41
CA TYR A 231 -4.39 -12.71 14.56
C TYR A 231 -5.68 -13.30 15.16
N ARG A 232 -5.61 -14.54 15.67
CA ARG A 232 -6.77 -15.26 16.26
C ARG A 232 -7.26 -14.61 17.56
N SER A 233 -6.35 -14.14 18.41
CA SER A 233 -6.69 -13.56 19.72
C SER A 233 -7.38 -12.19 19.64
N GLN A 234 -7.19 -11.45 18.56
CA GLN A 234 -7.85 -10.15 18.33
C GLN A 234 -9.25 -10.30 17.69
N SER A 235 -9.49 -11.39 16.94
CA SER A 235 -10.81 -11.64 16.34
C SER A 235 -11.85 -12.16 17.34
N THR A 236 -11.43 -12.71 18.49
CA THR A 236 -12.33 -13.23 19.54
C THR A 236 -12.67 -12.21 20.63
N ALA A 237 -12.11 -11.00 20.59
CA ALA A 237 -12.35 -9.97 21.61
C ALA A 237 -13.58 -9.09 21.33
N ALA A 238 -14.33 -9.35 20.25
CA ALA A 238 -15.49 -8.55 19.83
C ALA A 238 -16.81 -9.33 19.90
N GLN A 239 -17.16 -9.88 21.06
CA GLN A 239 -18.57 -10.14 21.42
C GLN A 239 -18.80 -9.86 22.91
N PRO A 240 -19.54 -8.80 23.28
CA PRO A 240 -20.07 -8.71 24.63
C PRO A 240 -21.14 -9.78 24.80
N ALA A 241 -20.92 -10.68 25.76
CA ALA A 241 -21.91 -11.65 26.20
C ALA A 241 -23.18 -10.90 26.63
N ALA A 242 -24.27 -11.09 25.87
CA ALA A 242 -25.59 -10.62 26.25
C ALA A 242 -25.99 -11.34 27.54
N SER A 243 -25.85 -10.63 28.67
CA SER A 243 -26.35 -11.03 29.98
C SER A 243 -27.87 -11.19 29.89
N ARG A 244 -28.33 -12.44 29.81
CA ARG A 244 -29.74 -12.78 29.95
C ARG A 244 -30.13 -12.60 31.41
N HIS A 245 -30.60 -11.41 31.75
CA HIS A 245 -31.25 -11.14 33.01
C HIS A 245 -32.64 -11.79 32.98
N SER A 246 -32.72 -13.00 33.54
CA SER A 246 -33.97 -13.72 33.78
C SER A 246 -34.73 -13.03 34.92
N GLY A 247 -35.65 -12.13 34.55
CA GLY A 247 -36.60 -11.52 35.49
C GLY A 247 -37.65 -12.54 35.92
N MET A 248 -37.53 -13.04 37.15
CA MET A 248 -38.58 -13.78 37.86
C MET A 248 -39.12 -12.94 39.02
N ASN A 249 -40.43 -12.71 38.99
CA ASN A 249 -41.36 -12.39 40.09
C ASN A 249 -41.23 -10.99 40.75
N LYS A 250 -42.30 -10.24 41.02
CA LYS A 250 -43.57 -10.65 41.65
C LYS A 250 -44.71 -9.71 41.23
N ARG A 251 -45.88 -10.28 40.92
CA ARG A 251 -47.18 -9.61 41.05
C ARG A 251 -47.67 -9.82 42.49
N ALA A 252 -47.97 -8.72 43.17
CA ALA A 252 -48.97 -8.60 44.24
C ALA A 252 -49.32 -7.11 44.33
#